data_AF-A0A968XUZ0-F1
#
_entry.id   AF-A0A968XUZ0-F1
#
_cell.length_a   1.000
_cell.length_b   1.000
_cell.length_c   1.000
_cell.angle_alpha   90.00
_cell.angle_beta   90.00
_cell.angle_gamma   90.00
#
_symmetry.space_group_name_H-M   'P 1'
#
loop_
_entity.id
_entity.type
_entity.pdbx_description
1 polymer ?
#
loop_
_entity_poly.entity_id
_entity_poly.type
_entity_poly.pdbx_seq_one_letter_code
_entity_poly.pdbx_strand_id
1 'polypeptide(L)'
;MNRAQQAHHAVYQAFATSLADLELGLAKTANYYEYDVVSSGDGALVTNKARSRNSELRGYAGVVARPEPASTVVLVCRSLQKGTADVDDGMAIGPSVQCPSNYQPLE
;
A
#
# COMPACT_ATOMS: atom_id res chain seq x y z
N MET A 1 -1.62 -7.73 2.14
CA MET A 1 -1.71 -6.93 0.90
C MET A 1 -0.38 -6.86 0.17
N ASN A 2 0.69 -6.27 0.71
CA ASN A 2 1.99 -6.16 -0.01
C ASN A 2 2.56 -7.49 -0.53
N ARG A 3 2.56 -8.56 0.29
CA ARG A 3 2.99 -9.89 -0.18
C ARG A 3 2.14 -10.43 -1.34
N ALA A 4 0.84 -10.17 -1.30
CA ALA A 4 -0.06 -10.56 -2.38
C ALA A 4 0.18 -9.73 -3.65
N GLN A 5 0.50 -8.44 -3.51
CA GLN A 5 0.93 -7.62 -4.65
C GLN A 5 2.21 -8.16 -5.30
N GLN A 6 3.20 -8.56 -4.49
CA GLN A 6 4.44 -9.16 -5.01
C GLN A 6 4.16 -10.48 -5.73
N ALA A 7 3.30 -11.33 -5.18
CA ALA A 7 2.89 -12.59 -5.80
C ALA A 7 2.11 -12.35 -7.10
N HIS A 8 1.13 -11.43 -7.09
CA HIS A 8 0.35 -11.05 -8.26
C HIS A 8 1.26 -10.53 -9.37
N HIS A 9 2.20 -9.63 -9.05
CA HIS A 9 3.17 -9.15 -10.02
C HIS A 9 4.09 -10.27 -10.55
N ALA A 10 4.53 -11.20 -9.71
CA ALA A 10 5.36 -12.32 -10.16
C ALA A 10 4.63 -13.19 -11.21
N VAL A 11 3.32 -13.39 -11.05
CA VAL A 11 2.49 -14.20 -11.95
C VAL A 11 2.07 -13.43 -13.20
N TYR A 12 1.60 -12.19 -13.05
CA TYR A 12 0.94 -11.43 -14.11
C TYR A 12 1.79 -10.31 -14.71
N GLN A 13 3.00 -10.08 -14.18
CA GLN A 13 3.88 -8.97 -14.58
C GLN A 13 3.25 -7.57 -14.42
N ALA A 14 2.25 -7.46 -13.54
CA ALA A 14 1.54 -6.23 -13.21
C ALA A 14 1.06 -6.25 -11.75
N PHE A 15 1.00 -5.09 -11.10
CA PHE A 15 0.36 -4.97 -9.79
C PHE A 15 -1.16 -5.05 -9.93
N ALA A 16 -1.80 -5.61 -8.91
CA ALA A 16 -3.25 -5.58 -8.79
C ALA A 16 -3.70 -4.14 -8.51
N THR A 17 -4.77 -3.69 -9.16
CA THR A 17 -5.33 -2.34 -9.00
C THR A 17 -6.60 -2.34 -8.16
N SER A 18 -7.06 -3.51 -7.71
CA SER A 18 -8.21 -3.64 -6.82
C SER A 18 -7.93 -4.66 -5.71
N LEU A 19 -8.70 -4.57 -4.62
CA LEU A 19 -8.64 -5.56 -3.52
C LEU A 19 -9.11 -6.95 -3.97
N ALA A 20 -10.04 -7.02 -4.92
CA ALA A 20 -10.61 -8.27 -5.42
C ALA A 20 -9.56 -9.10 -6.17
N ASP A 21 -8.73 -8.45 -7.00
CA ASP A 21 -7.66 -9.09 -7.77
C ASP A 21 -6.57 -9.73 -6.88
N LEU A 22 -6.45 -9.27 -5.62
CA LEU A 22 -5.53 -9.86 -4.65
C LEU A 22 -6.05 -11.16 -4.02
N GLU A 23 -7.33 -11.49 -4.21
CA GLU A 23 -7.98 -12.72 -3.72
C GLU A 23 -7.75 -13.02 -2.23
N LEU A 24 -7.59 -11.97 -1.42
CA LEU A 24 -7.24 -12.10 0.00
C LEU A 24 -8.41 -12.49 0.92
N GLY A 25 -9.63 -12.56 0.38
CA GLY A 25 -10.85 -12.73 1.18
C GLY A 25 -11.14 -11.56 2.13
N LEU A 26 -10.51 -10.40 1.92
CA LEU A 26 -10.73 -9.19 2.71
C LEU A 26 -11.91 -8.41 2.15
N ALA A 27 -12.85 -8.04 3.01
CA ALA A 27 -13.86 -7.05 2.66
C ALA A 27 -13.20 -5.67 2.54
N LYS A 28 -13.71 -4.82 1.63
CA LYS A 28 -13.28 -3.42 1.50
C LYS A 28 -13.35 -2.68 2.84
N THR A 29 -14.35 -3.01 3.66
CA THR A 29 -14.54 -2.43 4.98
C THR A 29 -14.56 -3.53 6.02
N ALA A 30 -13.67 -3.44 7.01
CA ALA A 30 -13.66 -4.27 8.20
C ALA A 30 -13.99 -3.43 9.46
N ASN A 31 -13.96 -4.08 10.63
CA ASN A 31 -14.36 -3.46 11.90
C ASN A 31 -13.62 -2.15 12.20
N TYR A 32 -12.32 -2.09 11.93
CA TYR A 32 -11.46 -0.95 12.28
C TYR A 32 -10.83 -0.23 11.11
N TYR A 33 -10.90 -0.80 9.91
CA TYR A 33 -10.19 -0.31 8.75
C TYR A 33 -11.05 -0.38 7.50
N GLU A 34 -10.83 0.58 6.60
CA GLU A 34 -11.20 0.48 5.20
C GLU A 34 -9.93 0.25 4.38
N TYR A 35 -9.99 -0.71 3.48
CA TYR A 35 -8.87 -1.12 2.64
C TYR A 35 -9.07 -0.62 1.23
N ASP A 36 -7.98 -0.15 0.62
CA ASP A 36 -7.98 0.25 -0.78
C ASP A 36 -6.65 -0.09 -1.45
N VAL A 37 -6.66 -0.12 -2.77
CA VAL A 37 -5.49 -0.35 -3.61
C VAL A 37 -5.42 0.76 -4.64
N VAL A 38 -4.37 1.55 -4.60
CA VAL A 38 -4.17 2.69 -5.50
C VAL A 38 -2.88 2.48 -6.29
N SER A 39 -2.96 2.42 -7.62
CA SER A 39 -1.79 2.30 -8.48
C SER A 39 -1.31 3.68 -8.95
N SER A 40 0.01 3.82 -9.15
CA SER A 40 0.55 4.96 -9.88
C SER A 40 0.08 4.93 -11.34
N GLY A 41 -0.05 6.11 -11.98
CA GLY A 41 -0.55 6.19 -13.36
C GLY A 41 0.28 5.43 -14.40
N ASP A 42 1.55 5.11 -14.10
CA ASP A 42 2.45 4.32 -14.93
C ASP A 42 2.49 2.82 -14.58
N GLY A 43 1.76 2.39 -13.54
CA GLY A 43 1.71 1.00 -13.09
C GLY A 43 3.00 0.48 -12.43
N ALA A 44 4.02 1.32 -12.24
CA ALA A 44 5.29 0.92 -11.64
C ALA A 44 5.24 0.81 -10.10
N LEU A 45 4.18 1.33 -9.48
CA LEU A 45 3.96 1.36 -8.05
C LEU A 45 2.49 1.11 -7.71
N VAL A 46 2.28 0.52 -6.54
CA VAL A 46 0.97 0.41 -5.90
C VAL A 46 1.06 0.71 -4.40
N THR A 47 0.09 1.45 -3.91
CA THR A 47 -0.13 1.72 -2.48
C THR A 47 -1.34 0.94 -2.01
N ASN A 48 -1.11 0.02 -1.08
CA ASN A 48 -2.16 -0.66 -0.32
C ASN A 48 -2.51 0.18 0.89
N LYS A 49 -3.72 0.74 0.94
CA LYS A 49 -4.16 1.63 2.01
C LYS A 49 -4.96 0.84 3.05
N ALA A 50 -4.74 1.16 4.32
CA ALA A 50 -5.60 0.77 5.43
C ALA A 50 -5.95 2.04 6.22
N ARG A 51 -7.08 2.64 5.86
CA ARG A 51 -7.62 3.83 6.51
C ARG A 51 -8.33 3.44 7.79
N SER A 52 -7.91 4.02 8.91
CA SER A 52 -8.56 3.75 10.19
C SER A 52 -9.98 4.31 10.20
N ARG A 53 -10.91 3.54 10.77
CA ARG A 53 -12.30 3.94 11.05
C ARG A 53 -12.50 4.34 12.51
N ASN A 54 -11.44 4.27 13.32
CA ASN A 54 -11.44 4.59 14.73
C ASN A 54 -10.45 5.74 14.98
N SER A 55 -10.91 6.81 15.63
CA SER A 55 -10.07 7.97 15.95
C SER A 55 -8.84 7.64 16.80
N GLU A 56 -8.85 6.51 17.51
CA GLU A 56 -7.76 6.05 18.35
C GLU A 56 -6.72 5.17 17.64
N LEU A 57 -6.95 4.83 16.38
CA LEU A 57 -6.04 4.01 15.59
C LEU A 57 -5.32 4.82 14.52
N ARG A 58 -4.18 4.31 14.06
CA ARG A 58 -3.37 4.90 12.99
C ARG A 58 -3.73 4.26 11.65
N GLY A 59 -3.54 5.02 10.58
CA GLY A 59 -3.62 4.54 9.19
C GLY A 59 -2.30 3.91 8.74
N TYR A 60 -2.37 3.08 7.70
CA TYR A 60 -1.20 2.41 7.14
C TYR A 60 -1.19 2.48 5.61
N ALA A 61 -0.02 2.75 5.04
CA ALA A 61 0.24 2.71 3.60
C ALA A 61 1.30 1.64 3.33
N GLY A 62 0.95 0.62 2.57
CA GLY A 62 1.85 -0.43 2.12
C GLY A 62 2.26 -0.20 0.67
N VAL A 63 3.47 0.29 0.45
CA VAL A 63 4.00 0.61 -0.88
C VAL A 63 4.70 -0.61 -1.46
N VAL A 64 4.38 -0.96 -2.70
CA VAL A 64 5.11 -1.96 -3.48
C VAL A 64 5.45 -1.34 -4.82
N ALA A 65 6.72 -1.41 -5.22
CA ALA A 65 7.18 -0.86 -6.50
C ALA A 65 8.12 -1.85 -7.19
N ARG A 66 8.24 -1.73 -8.51
CA ARG A 66 9.25 -2.46 -9.30
C ARG A 66 10.23 -1.47 -9.94
N PRO A 67 11.26 -1.04 -9.21
CA PRO A 67 12.32 -0.26 -9.82
C PRO A 67 13.13 -1.13 -10.78
N GLU A 68 13.41 -0.63 -11.98
CA GLU A 68 14.35 -1.28 -12.90
C GLU A 68 15.80 -1.12 -12.39
N PRO A 69 16.70 -2.13 -12.51
CA PRO A 69 16.51 -3.49 -13.03
C PRO A 69 16.16 -4.53 -11.93
N ALA A 70 15.58 -4.08 -10.82
CA ALA A 70 15.47 -4.85 -9.59
C ALA A 70 14.17 -5.67 -9.46
N SER A 71 14.15 -6.55 -8.47
CA SER A 71 12.92 -7.19 -7.97
C SER A 71 12.02 -6.17 -7.27
N THR A 72 10.78 -6.57 -6.98
CA THR A 72 9.84 -5.71 -6.25
C THR A 72 10.42 -5.28 -4.89
N VAL A 73 10.38 -3.98 -4.60
CA VAL A 73 10.68 -3.42 -3.29
C VAL A 73 9.39 -3.16 -2.53
N VAL A 74 9.46 -3.23 -1.20
CA VAL A 74 8.30 -3.08 -0.32
C VAL A 74 8.62 -2.18 0.85
N LEU A 75 7.67 -1.33 1.22
CA LEU A 75 7.72 -0.52 2.44
C LEU A 75 6.35 -0.48 3.08
N VAL A 76 6.30 -0.60 4.41
CA VAL A 76 5.09 -0.37 5.19
C VAL A 76 5.27 0.91 5.97
N CYS A 77 4.29 1.79 5.88
CA CYS A 77 4.29 3.10 6.51
C CYS A 77 3.10 3.21 7.44
N ARG A 78 3.29 3.87 8.57
CA ARG A 78 2.23 4.15 9.54
C ARG A 78 2.11 5.65 9.75
N SER A 79 0.87 6.14 9.82
CA SER A 79 0.61 7.56 10.09
C SER A 79 1.19 7.96 11.45
N LEU A 80 1.79 9.14 11.54
CA LEU A 80 2.32 9.65 12.81
C LEU A 80 1.17 9.91 13.81
N GLN A 81 0.07 10.46 13.30
CA GLN A 81 -1.13 10.76 14.07
C GLN A 81 -2.15 9.64 13.95
N LYS A 82 -2.90 9.42 15.04
CA LYS A 82 -4.13 8.63 15.02
C LYS A 82 -5.25 9.44 14.35
N GLY A 83 -6.28 8.77 13.87
CA GLY A 83 -7.45 9.44 13.31
C GLY A 83 -8.13 8.61 12.23
N THR A 84 -9.04 9.26 11.53
CA THR A 84 -9.82 8.68 10.43
C THR A 84 -9.58 9.36 9.08
N ALA A 85 -8.58 10.25 9.04
CA ALA A 85 -8.10 10.89 7.82
C ALA A 85 -7.69 9.84 6.79
N ASP A 86 -7.76 10.23 5.52
CA ASP A 86 -7.38 9.34 4.43
C ASP A 86 -5.88 9.00 4.48
N VAL A 87 -5.54 7.91 3.81
CA VAL A 87 -4.17 7.44 3.70
C VAL A 87 -3.55 7.99 2.42
N ASP A 88 -2.47 8.74 2.59
CA ASP A 88 -1.72 9.30 1.47
C ASP A 88 -0.99 8.20 0.69
N ASP A 89 -0.75 8.45 -0.60
CA ASP A 89 -0.03 7.53 -1.47
C ASP A 89 1.47 7.55 -1.22
N GLY A 90 2.08 6.36 -1.28
CA GLY A 90 3.54 6.24 -1.26
C GLY A 90 4.16 6.70 -2.57
N MET A 91 5.47 6.98 -2.54
CA MET A 91 6.21 7.43 -3.72
C MET A 91 7.42 6.53 -3.97
N ALA A 92 7.74 6.32 -5.25
CA ALA A 92 9.01 5.73 -5.67
C ALA A 92 10.05 6.86 -5.85
N ILE A 93 11.27 6.65 -5.36
CA ILE A 93 12.41 7.55 -5.52
C ILE A 93 13.61 6.73 -5.98
N GLY A 94 13.83 6.72 -7.29
CA GLY A 94 14.84 5.86 -7.91
C GLY A 94 14.59 4.38 -7.59
N PRO A 95 15.58 3.64 -7.07
CA PRO A 95 15.41 2.22 -6.73
C PRO A 95 14.68 1.99 -5.38
N SER A 96 14.28 3.05 -4.70
CA SER A 96 13.71 3.00 -3.35
C SER A 96 12.25 3.45 -3.34
N VAL A 97 11.55 3.14 -2.27
CA VAL A 97 10.22 3.67 -1.96
C VAL A 97 10.29 4.52 -0.71
N GLN A 98 9.46 5.56 -0.63
CA GLN A 98 9.35 6.44 0.52
C GLN A 98 7.92 6.44 1.06
N CYS A 99 7.82 6.56 2.37
CA CYS A 99 6.53 6.84 3.02
C CYS A 99 5.97 8.20 2.59
N PRO A 100 4.63 8.34 2.56
CA PRO A 100 4.02 9.64 2.38
C PRO A 100 4.42 10.63 3.49
N SER A 101 4.24 11.92 3.23
CA SER A 101 4.38 12.97 4.25
C SER A 101 3.49 12.66 5.46
N ASN A 102 4.00 12.85 6.69
CA ASN A 102 3.34 12.49 7.96
C ASN A 102 3.21 11.00 8.27
N TYR A 103 3.97 10.16 7.57
CA TYR A 103 4.11 8.73 7.90
C TYR A 103 5.54 8.42 8.29
N GLN A 104 5.71 7.34 9.06
CA GLN A 104 7.01 6.76 9.34
C GLN A 104 7.06 5.30 8.87
N PRO A 105 8.22 4.80 8.44
CA PRO A 105 8.39 3.40 8.11
C PRO A 105 8.11 2.53 9.36
N LEU A 106 7.47 1.39 9.14
CA LEU A 106 7.47 0.27 10.07
C LEU A 106 8.67 -0.60 9.73
N GLU A 107 9.55 -0.77 10.70
CA GLU A 107 10.59 -1.81 10.66
C GLU A 107 9.99 -3.21 10.84
#